data_AF-A0A943QGI8-F1
#
_entry.id   AF-A0A943QGI8-F1
#
_cell.length_a   1.000
_cell.length_b   1.000
_cell.length_c   1.000
_cell.angle_alpha   90.00
_cell.angle_beta   90.00
_cell.angle_gamma   90.00
#
_symmetry.space_group_name_H-M   'P 1'
#
loop_
_entity.id
_entity.type
_entity.pdbx_description
1 polymer ?
#
loop_
_entity_poly.entity_id
_entity_poly.type
_entity_poly.pdbx_seq_one_letter_code
_entity_poly.pdbx_strand_id
1 'polypeptide(L)' 'MYAVLSTGGKQYRVQEGDVIFVEKLNAEVDSTV' A
#
# COMPACT_ATOMS: atom_id res chain seq x y z
N MET A 1 15.81 -1.57 -3.36
CA MET A 1 15.48 -1.42 -1.92
C MET A 1 14.09 -1.98 -1.71
N TYR A 2 13.79 -2.65 -0.59
CA TYR A 2 12.42 -3.10 -0.30
C TYR A 2 11.98 -2.63 1.09
N ALA A 3 10.68 -2.43 1.24
CA ALA A 3 10.02 -2.09 2.50
C ALA A 3 8.91 -3.10 2.79
N VAL A 4 8.58 -3.27 4.07
CA VAL A 4 7.42 -4.04 4.51
C VAL A 4 6.44 -3.08 5.15
N LEU A 5 5.23 -3.04 4.63
CA LEU A 5 4.15 -2.16 5.10
C LEU A 5 2.96 -2.99 5.56
N SER A 6 2.29 -2.51 6.61
CA SER A 6 1.18 -3.20 7.26
C SER A 6 -0.09 -2.38 7.09
N THR A 7 -1.10 -2.94 6.44
CA THR A 7 -2.41 -2.31 6.22
C THR A 7 -3.49 -3.37 6.15
N GLY A 8 -4.71 -3.03 6.56
CA GLY A 8 -5.85 -3.97 6.56
C GLY A 8 -5.63 -5.24 7.40
N GLY A 9 -4.70 -5.23 8.36
CA GLY A 9 -4.32 -6.39 9.16
C GLY A 9 -3.39 -7.38 8.46
N LYS A 10 -2.86 -7.05 7.28
CA LYS A 10 -1.90 -7.85 6.51
C LYS A 10 -0.59 -7.10 6.31
N GLN A 11 0.46 -7.84 6.02
CA GLN A 11 1.78 -7.31 5.68
C GLN A 11 2.06 -7.48 4.19
N TYR A 12 2.63 -6.46 3.58
CA TYR A 12 2.98 -6.42 2.16
C TYR A 12 4.44 -6.02 2.02
N ARG A 13 5.16 -6.70 1.12
CA ARG A 13 6.53 -6.30 0.74
C ARG A 13 6.45 -5.51 -0.56
N VAL A 14 6.99 -4.30 -0.56
CA VAL A 14 7.00 -3.40 -1.72
C VAL A 14 8.40 -2.92 -2.05
N GLN A 15 8.58 -2.51 -3.29
CA GLN A 15 9.71 -1.73 -3.77
C GLN A 15 9.20 -0.43 -4.41
N GLU A 16 10.10 0.50 -4.68
CA GLU A 16 9.75 1.76 -5.33
C GLU A 16 9.17 1.49 -6.74
N GLY A 17 7.96 1.99 -7.00
CA GLY A 17 7.23 1.79 -8.26
C GLY A 17 6.29 0.58 -8.30
N ASP A 18 6.21 -0.24 -7.25
CA ASP A 18 5.29 -1.38 -7.20
C ASP A 18 3.83 -0.93 -7.01
N VAL A 19 2.92 -1.52 -7.79
CA VAL A 19 1.47 -1.34 -7.63
C VAL A 19 0.88 -2.55 -6.93
N ILE A 20 0.28 -2.34 -5.76
CA ILE A 20 -0.34 -3.39 -4.94
C ILE A 20 -1.82 -3.11 -4.71
N PHE A 21 -2.61 -4.18 -4.62
CA PHE A 21 -4.01 -4.10 -4.20
C PHE A 21 -4.12 -4.32 -2.70
N VAL A 22 -4.70 -3.35 -2.01
CA VAL A 22 -4.96 -3.40 -0.56
C VAL A 22 -6.46 -3.32 -0.30
N GLU A 23 -6.86 -3.50 0.95
CA GLU A 23 -8.23 -3.31 1.40
C GLU A 23 -8.72 -1.89 1.09
N LYS A 24 -10.04 -1.71 1.07
CA LYS A 24 -10.64 -0.41 0.78
C LYS A 24 -10.17 0.64 1.78
N LEU A 25 -9.49 1.67 1.28
CA LEU A 25 -9.08 2.83 2.05
C LEU A 25 -10.14 3.94 1.95
N ASN A 26 -10.27 4.74 3.00
CA ASN A 26 -11.06 5.96 2.98
C ASN A 26 -10.20 7.13 2.48
N ALA A 27 -9.70 7.00 1.25
CA ALA A 27 -8.85 7.96 0.58
C ALA A 27 -9.51 8.35 -0.75
N GLU A 28 -9.33 9.60 -1.17
CA GLU A 28 -9.80 10.04 -2.48
C GLU A 28 -8.92 9.46 -3.58
N VAL A 29 -9.48 9.33 -4.79
CA VAL A 29 -8.73 8.89 -5.96
C VAL A 29 -7.58 9.88 -6.20
N ASP A 30 -6.39 9.36 -6.52
CA ASP A 30 -5.14 10.11 -6.74
C ASP A 30 -4.58 10.84 -5.50
N SER A 31 -5.16 10.65 -4.31
CA SER A 31 -4.56 11.16 -3.07
C SER A 31 -3.32 10.34 -2.65
N THR A 32 -2.29 11.03 -2.17
CA THR A 32 -1.10 10.37 -1.60
C THR A 32 -1.41 9.99 -0.15
N VAL A 33 -1.17 8.72 0.20
CA VAL A 33 -1.44 8.13 1.52
C VAL A 33 -0.16 7.58 2.12
#